data_AF-A0A8D5U0P7-F1
#
_entry.id   AF-A0A8D5U0P7-F1
#
_cell.length_a   1.000
_cell.length_b   1.000
_cell.length_c   1.000
_cell.angle_alpha   90.00
_cell.angle_beta   90.00
_cell.angle_gamma   90.00
#
_symmetry.space_group_name_H-M   'P 1'
#
loop_
_entity.id
_entity.type
_entity.pdbx_description
1 polymer ?
#
loop_
_entity_poly.entity_id
_entity_poly.type
_entity_poly.pdbx_seq_one_letter_code
_entity_poly.pdbx_strand_id
1 'polypeptide(L)'
;MLHETLIPFYECKNILVDAYFPARVEHIEERIFLIRDKLKTSYTGNIEHMPWDELINLFVESKKALERRDHWKSLTATEVLASMFYNPSFYISRREHEINLESIRRMYLLFYNRFLSVANDCAPKRVWGKLAYNNIEVYIDDEKSIIYTKLFKADGKFHAEVRKLLGIIQDT
;
A
#
# COMPACT_ATOMS: atom_id res chain seq x y z
N MET A 1 -2.57 -24.31 -11.36
CA MET A 1 -3.36 -23.65 -12.43
C MET A 1 -3.14 -22.16 -12.26
N LEU A 2 -2.79 -21.43 -13.32
CA LEU A 2 -2.55 -19.99 -13.24
C LEU A 2 -3.92 -19.30 -13.28
N HIS A 3 -4.29 -18.61 -12.19
CA HIS A 3 -5.53 -17.84 -12.14
C HIS A 3 -5.20 -16.41 -12.55
N GLU A 4 -5.93 -15.86 -13.53
CA GLU A 4 -5.67 -14.53 -14.08
C GLU A 4 -6.94 -13.70 -14.22
N THR A 5 -6.80 -12.38 -14.09
CA THR A 5 -7.86 -11.40 -14.37
C THR A 5 -7.25 -10.06 -14.78
N LEU A 6 -8.07 -9.13 -15.27
CA LEU A 6 -7.63 -7.80 -15.71
C LEU A 6 -8.11 -6.73 -14.73
N ILE A 7 -7.18 -6.09 -14.02
CA ILE A 7 -7.50 -5.05 -13.04
C ILE A 7 -7.23 -3.65 -13.58
N PRO A 8 -8.04 -2.65 -13.19
CA PRO A 8 -7.90 -1.28 -13.68
C PRO A 8 -6.80 -0.52 -12.93
N PHE A 9 -6.14 0.37 -13.66
CA PHE A 9 -5.18 1.34 -13.16
C PHE A 9 -5.48 2.72 -13.75
N TYR A 10 -5.01 3.76 -13.07
CA TYR A 10 -4.89 5.09 -13.65
C TYR A 10 -3.42 5.40 -13.94
N GLU A 11 -3.17 5.77 -15.19
CA GLU A 11 -1.92 6.33 -15.66
C GLU A 11 -2.03 7.86 -15.60
N CYS A 12 -1.08 8.48 -14.92
CA CYS A 12 -1.03 9.92 -14.76
C CYS A 12 0.42 10.39 -14.81
N LYS A 13 0.79 11.08 -15.90
CA LYS A 13 2.17 11.44 -16.24
C LYS A 13 3.07 10.18 -16.21
N ASN A 14 3.96 10.09 -15.23
CA ASN A 14 4.91 8.98 -15.08
C ASN A 14 4.56 8.06 -13.91
N ILE A 15 3.33 8.14 -13.41
CA ILE A 15 2.84 7.37 -12.27
C ILE A 15 1.67 6.52 -12.73
N LEU A 16 1.67 5.27 -12.28
CA LEU A 16 0.53 4.38 -12.39
C LEU A 16 0.03 4.03 -10.98
N VAL A 17 -1.28 4.11 -10.76
CA VAL A 17 -1.90 3.77 -9.47
C VAL A 17 -3.04 2.78 -9.68
N ASP A 18 -3.11 1.78 -8.81
CA ASP A 18 -4.20 0.81 -8.81
C ASP A 18 -5.55 1.50 -8.56
N ALA A 19 -6.54 1.20 -9.40
CA ALA A 19 -7.87 1.81 -9.33
C ALA A 19 -8.93 0.90 -8.67
N TYR A 20 -8.51 -0.22 -8.07
CA TYR A 20 -9.40 -1.22 -7.47
C TYR A 20 -9.08 -1.50 -6.00
N PHE A 21 -7.85 -1.89 -5.68
CA PHE A 21 -7.45 -2.30 -4.34
C PHE A 21 -7.32 -1.22 -3.26
N PRO A 22 -7.22 0.10 -3.52
CA PRO A 22 -6.99 1.08 -2.45
C PRO A 22 -8.01 1.04 -1.30
N ALA A 23 -9.30 0.83 -1.58
CA ALA A 23 -10.34 0.66 -0.55
C ALA A 23 -10.28 -0.71 0.16
N ARG A 24 -9.42 -1.62 -0.31
CA ARG A 24 -9.36 -3.03 0.05
C ARG A 24 -8.02 -3.43 0.68
N VAL A 25 -7.22 -2.43 1.04
CA VAL A 25 -6.07 -2.56 1.94
C VAL A 25 -6.55 -2.22 3.36
N GLU A 26 -6.21 -3.07 4.33
CA GLU A 26 -6.54 -2.95 5.75
C GLU A 26 -5.77 -1.79 6.40
N HIS A 27 -4.45 -1.76 6.19
CA HIS A 27 -3.59 -0.69 6.71
C HIS A 27 -3.63 0.53 5.80
N ILE A 28 -4.27 1.61 6.28
CA ILE A 28 -4.54 2.81 5.49
C ILE A 28 -3.26 3.43 4.91
N GLU A 29 -2.16 3.39 5.65
CA GLU A 29 -0.85 3.88 5.26
C GLU A 29 -0.19 3.07 4.14
N GLU A 30 -0.53 1.80 4.01
CA GLU A 30 0.06 0.88 3.02
C GLU A 30 -0.53 1.05 1.61
N ARG A 31 -1.61 1.83 1.45
CA ARG A 31 -2.19 2.16 0.13
C ARG A 31 -1.16 2.77 -0.83
N ILE A 32 -0.13 3.45 -0.32
CA ILE A 32 0.98 4.00 -1.12
C ILE A 32 1.71 2.94 -1.96
N PHE A 33 1.70 1.69 -1.51
CA PHE A 33 2.33 0.59 -2.22
C PHE A 33 1.61 0.21 -3.52
N LEU A 34 0.36 0.65 -3.69
CA LEU A 34 -0.39 0.43 -4.92
C LEU A 34 -0.01 1.39 -6.05
N ILE A 35 0.99 2.24 -5.81
CA ILE A 35 1.61 3.09 -6.82
C ILE A 35 2.81 2.35 -7.44
N ARG A 36 2.92 2.43 -8.76
CA ARG A 36 3.99 1.81 -9.55
C ARG A 36 4.36 2.65 -10.76
N ASP A 37 5.43 2.25 -11.44
CA ASP A 37 5.97 3.03 -12.55
C ASP A 37 5.17 2.84 -13.85
N LYS A 38 5.05 1.60 -14.34
CA LYS A 38 4.49 1.31 -15.67
C LYS A 38 3.78 -0.04 -15.73
N LEU A 39 2.89 -0.18 -16.71
CA LEU A 39 2.47 -1.47 -17.27
C LEU A 39 3.32 -1.77 -18.50
N LYS A 40 3.52 -3.06 -18.80
CA LYS A 40 4.18 -3.48 -20.04
C LYS A 40 3.22 -3.51 -21.20
N THR A 41 1.98 -3.90 -20.92
CA THR A 41 0.96 -4.14 -21.92
C THR A 41 -0.33 -3.46 -21.47
N SER A 42 -1.02 -2.80 -22.41
CA SER A 42 -2.36 -2.27 -22.14
C SER A 42 -3.38 -3.29 -22.59
N TYR A 43 -4.15 -3.82 -21.64
CA TYR A 43 -5.30 -4.66 -21.92
C TYR A 43 -6.59 -3.83 -21.88
N THR A 44 -7.72 -4.47 -22.20
CA THR A 44 -9.07 -3.95 -21.96
C THR A 44 -9.79 -4.90 -21.03
N GLY A 45 -10.15 -4.44 -19.83
CA GLY A 45 -10.84 -5.22 -18.82
C GLY A 45 -12.25 -4.70 -18.51
N ASN A 46 -12.98 -5.46 -17.71
CA ASN A 46 -14.37 -5.18 -17.31
C ASN A 46 -14.53 -4.93 -15.80
N ILE A 47 -13.49 -5.14 -15.00
CA ILE A 47 -13.53 -4.85 -13.56
C ILE A 47 -13.79 -3.35 -13.37
N GLU A 48 -14.78 -3.07 -12.53
CA GLU A 48 -15.16 -1.71 -12.18
C GLU A 48 -14.00 -1.00 -11.46
N HIS A 49 -13.81 0.26 -11.80
CA HIS A 49 -12.73 1.10 -11.31
C HIS A 49 -13.32 2.15 -10.38
N MET A 50 -12.55 2.51 -9.36
CA MET A 50 -12.89 3.62 -8.48
C MET A 50 -12.84 4.95 -9.24
N PRO A 51 -13.80 5.85 -9.06
CA PRO A 51 -13.69 7.22 -9.57
C PRO A 51 -12.39 7.87 -9.10
N TRP A 52 -11.76 8.66 -9.98
CA TRP A 52 -10.46 9.28 -9.68
C TRP A 52 -10.50 10.13 -8.41
N ASP A 53 -11.54 10.95 -8.23
CA ASP A 53 -11.65 11.83 -7.06
C ASP A 53 -11.78 11.02 -5.75
N GLU A 54 -12.52 9.90 -5.78
CA GLU A 54 -12.61 8.98 -4.64
C GLU A 54 -11.26 8.33 -4.32
N LEU A 55 -10.53 7.92 -5.37
CA LEU A 55 -9.19 7.38 -5.21
C LEU A 55 -8.27 8.40 -4.54
N ILE A 56 -8.23 9.64 -5.04
CA ILE A 56 -7.40 10.69 -4.46
C ILE A 56 -7.79 10.99 -3.02
N ASN A 57 -9.08 11.00 -2.69
CA ASN A 57 -9.55 11.16 -1.32
C ASN A 57 -9.01 10.08 -0.38
N LEU A 58 -8.98 8.81 -0.80
CA LEU A 58 -8.39 7.73 0.00
C LEU A 58 -6.91 7.94 0.30
N PHE A 59 -6.14 8.47 -0.67
CA PHE A 59 -4.71 8.77 -0.46
C PHE A 59 -4.50 10.01 0.42
N VAL A 60 -5.39 11.01 0.34
CA VAL A 60 -5.40 12.15 1.26
C VAL A 60 -5.69 11.69 2.69
N GLU A 61 -6.65 10.79 2.88
CA GLU A 61 -6.94 10.20 4.18
C GLU A 61 -5.76 9.42 4.74
N SER A 62 -5.11 8.59 3.92
CA SER A 62 -3.89 7.87 4.32
C SER A 62 -2.77 8.78 4.76
N LYS A 63 -2.54 9.88 4.02
CA LYS A 63 -1.56 10.89 4.41
C LYS A 63 -1.92 11.52 5.76
N LYS A 64 -3.18 11.91 5.95
CA LYS A 64 -3.66 12.49 7.22
C LYS A 64 -3.52 11.52 8.39
N ALA A 65 -3.74 10.23 8.18
CA ALA A 65 -3.53 9.20 9.20
C ALA A 65 -2.06 9.13 9.63
N LEU A 66 -1.12 9.21 8.69
CA LEU A 66 0.33 9.26 8.98
C LEU A 66 0.79 10.57 9.66
N GLU A 67 0.06 11.67 9.47
CA GLU A 67 0.33 12.95 10.13
C GLU A 67 -0.10 12.94 11.61
N ARG A 68 -1.13 12.18 11.97
CA ARG A 68 -1.59 12.02 13.35
C ARG A 68 -0.57 11.18 14.13
N ARG A 69 0.18 11.81 15.04
CA ARG A 69 1.19 11.14 15.89
C ARG A 69 0.58 10.16 16.90
N ASP A 70 -0.73 10.16 17.08
CA ASP A 70 -1.42 9.47 18.17
C ASP A 70 -1.28 7.94 18.13
N HIS A 71 -0.97 7.37 16.96
CA HIS A 71 -0.81 5.92 16.82
C HIS A 71 0.54 5.40 17.36
N TRP A 72 1.50 6.28 17.65
CA TRP A 72 2.88 5.90 17.92
C TRP A 72 3.21 6.26 19.36
N LYS A 73 3.07 5.29 20.27
CA LYS A 73 3.38 5.46 21.70
C LYS A 73 4.84 5.89 21.85
N SER A 74 5.07 7.17 22.11
CA SER A 74 6.35 7.68 22.57
C SER A 74 6.60 7.24 24.01
N LEU A 75 7.85 6.93 24.36
CA LEU A 75 8.25 6.71 25.75
C LEU A 75 7.82 7.88 26.65
N THR A 76 7.09 7.58 27.71
CA THR A 76 6.76 8.56 28.76
C THR A 76 8.03 8.90 29.56
N ALA A 77 8.11 10.11 30.11
CA ALA A 77 9.28 10.56 30.89
C ALA A 77 9.63 9.59 32.05
N THR A 78 8.62 8.96 32.65
CA THR A 78 8.75 7.91 33.67
C THR A 78 9.37 6.61 33.14
N GLU A 79 9.01 6.17 31.93
CA GLU A 79 9.62 4.99 31.30
C GLU A 79 11.07 5.26 30.87
N VAL A 80 11.37 6.48 30.41
CA VAL A 80 12.74 6.90 30.10
C VAL A 80 13.62 6.84 31.35
N LEU A 81 13.17 7.41 32.46
CA LEU A 81 13.92 7.39 33.72
C LEU A 81 14.09 5.96 34.25
N ALA A 82 13.02 5.16 34.29
CA ALA A 82 13.11 3.77 34.76
C ALA A 82 14.06 2.92 33.90
N SER A 83 14.04 3.10 32.59
CA SER A 83 14.90 2.31 31.70
C SER A 83 16.38 2.76 31.75
N MET A 84 16.68 4.02 32.02
CA MET A 84 18.05 4.49 32.27
C MET A 84 18.68 3.87 33.54
N PHE A 85 17.90 3.65 34.60
CA PHE A 85 18.43 3.11 35.86
C PHE A 85 18.36 1.58 35.98
N TYR A 86 17.40 0.93 35.30
CA TYR A 86 17.13 -0.50 35.49
C TYR A 86 17.39 -1.37 34.26
N ASN A 87 17.31 -0.83 33.03
CA ASN A 87 17.60 -1.60 31.81
C ASN A 87 17.98 -0.73 30.59
N PRO A 88 19.24 -0.25 30.52
CA PRO A 88 19.68 0.67 29.47
C PRO A 88 19.61 0.09 28.06
N SER A 89 19.87 -1.21 27.89
CA SER A 89 19.80 -1.88 26.59
C SER A 89 18.38 -1.90 26.03
N PHE A 90 17.38 -2.10 26.89
CA PHE A 90 15.97 -2.03 26.50
C PHE A 90 15.56 -0.60 26.08
N TYR A 91 16.05 0.42 26.79
CA TYR A 91 15.83 1.82 26.40
C TYR A 91 16.40 2.13 25.01
N ILE A 92 17.66 1.75 24.77
CA ILE A 92 18.35 2.00 23.49
C ILE A 92 17.60 1.30 22.35
N SER A 93 17.25 0.03 22.51
CA SER A 93 16.51 -0.72 21.49
C SER A 93 15.13 -0.10 21.19
N ARG A 94 14.40 0.36 22.21
CA ARG A 94 13.13 1.09 22.00
C ARG A 94 13.33 2.42 21.29
N ARG A 95 14.38 3.18 21.63
CA ARG A 95 14.72 4.43 20.95
C ARG A 95 15.10 4.22 19.49
N GLU A 96 15.90 3.21 19.20
CA GLU A 96 16.23 2.82 17.83
C GLU A 96 14.98 2.44 17.05
N HIS A 97 14.06 1.69 17.67
CA HIS A 97 12.77 1.37 17.07
C HIS A 97 11.93 2.63 16.80
N GLU A 98 11.82 3.56 17.75
CA GLU A 98 11.14 4.86 17.55
C GLU A 98 11.75 5.67 16.39
N ILE A 99 13.09 5.74 16.31
CA ILE A 99 13.81 6.46 15.24
C ILE A 99 13.55 5.81 13.88
N ASN A 100 13.61 4.49 13.81
CA ASN A 100 13.37 3.73 12.59
C ASN A 100 11.93 3.92 12.10
N LEU A 101 10.97 3.80 13.01
CA LEU A 101 9.58 4.12 12.73
C LEU A 101 9.50 5.55 12.19
N GLU A 102 10.01 6.57 12.89
CA GLU A 102 9.86 7.99 12.46
C GLU A 102 10.46 8.23 11.07
N SER A 103 11.55 7.53 10.76
CA SER A 103 12.16 7.55 9.43
C SER A 103 11.25 6.95 8.36
N ILE A 104 10.61 5.80 8.62
CA ILE A 104 9.63 5.17 7.72
C ILE A 104 8.42 6.10 7.51
N ARG A 105 7.90 6.70 8.58
CA ARG A 105 6.77 7.65 8.51
C ARG A 105 7.07 8.82 7.59
N ARG A 106 8.24 9.45 7.77
CA ARG A 106 8.69 10.56 6.93
C ARG A 106 8.82 10.13 5.47
N MET A 107 9.35 8.94 5.22
CA MET A 107 9.44 8.38 3.87
C MET A 107 8.06 8.20 3.23
N TYR A 108 7.08 7.65 3.96
CA TYR A 108 5.72 7.52 3.44
C TYR A 108 5.08 8.87 3.17
N LEU A 109 5.21 9.84 4.09
CA LEU A 109 4.72 11.20 3.88
C LEU A 109 5.32 11.85 2.62
N LEU A 110 6.61 11.64 2.36
CA LEU A 110 7.25 12.11 1.12
C LEU A 110 6.64 11.45 -0.12
N PHE A 111 6.38 10.14 -0.09
CA PHE A 111 5.75 9.44 -1.19
C PHE A 111 4.31 9.92 -1.44
N TYR A 112 3.50 10.06 -0.39
CA TYR A 112 2.14 10.60 -0.48
C TYR A 112 2.15 12.03 -1.03
N ASN A 113 3.02 12.90 -0.53
CA ASN A 113 3.14 14.28 -1.02
C ASN A 113 3.50 14.32 -2.51
N ARG A 114 4.47 13.50 -2.93
CA ARG A 114 4.87 13.43 -4.33
C ARG A 114 3.74 12.92 -5.22
N PHE A 115 3.06 11.86 -4.81
CA PHE A 115 1.91 11.32 -5.55
C PHE A 115 0.80 12.34 -5.70
N LEU A 116 0.35 12.94 -4.59
CA LEU A 116 -0.77 13.89 -4.59
C LEU A 116 -0.43 15.16 -5.40
N SER A 117 0.82 15.63 -5.35
CA SER A 117 1.28 16.74 -6.21
C SER A 117 1.16 16.39 -7.69
N VAL A 118 1.54 15.18 -8.10
CA VAL A 118 1.44 14.74 -9.49
C VAL A 118 -0.02 14.55 -9.92
N ALA A 119 -0.83 13.95 -9.04
CA ALA A 119 -2.22 13.61 -9.28
C ALA A 119 -3.12 14.84 -9.47
N ASN A 120 -2.89 15.91 -8.71
CA ASN A 120 -3.67 17.14 -8.80
C ASN A 120 -3.48 17.88 -10.14
N ASP A 121 -2.32 17.73 -10.76
CA ASP A 121 -1.93 18.49 -11.96
C ASP A 121 -2.09 17.66 -13.25
N CYS A 122 -3.02 16.71 -13.27
CA CYS A 122 -3.03 15.64 -14.27
C CYS A 122 -4.44 15.14 -14.59
N ALA A 123 -4.68 14.90 -15.87
CA ALA A 123 -5.87 14.15 -16.32
C ALA A 123 -5.52 12.66 -16.36
N PRO A 124 -6.13 11.82 -15.51
CA PRO A 124 -5.80 10.40 -15.45
C PRO A 124 -6.33 9.69 -16.69
N LYS A 125 -5.52 8.79 -17.25
CA LYS A 125 -5.93 7.86 -18.29
C LYS A 125 -6.13 6.48 -17.67
N ARG A 126 -7.30 5.90 -17.86
CA ARG A 126 -7.57 4.53 -17.41
C ARG A 126 -6.90 3.50 -18.32
N VAL A 127 -6.21 2.55 -17.72
CA VAL A 127 -5.54 1.43 -18.38
C VAL A 127 -5.77 0.14 -17.58
N TRP A 128 -5.46 -1.03 -18.14
CA TRP A 128 -5.62 -2.30 -17.44
C TRP A 128 -4.35 -3.13 -17.52
N GLY A 129 -4.04 -3.78 -16.40
CA GLY A 129 -2.94 -4.74 -16.28
C GLY A 129 -3.46 -6.12 -15.94
N LYS A 130 -2.69 -7.15 -16.30
CA LYS A 130 -3.04 -8.54 -16.00
C LYS A 130 -2.59 -8.90 -14.59
N LEU A 131 -3.53 -9.15 -13.69
CA LEU A 131 -3.28 -9.73 -12.38
C LEU A 131 -3.28 -11.25 -12.49
N ALA A 132 -2.20 -11.89 -12.06
CA ALA A 132 -2.13 -13.34 -11.99
C ALA A 132 -1.60 -13.82 -10.64
N TYR A 133 -1.96 -15.05 -10.28
CA TYR A 133 -1.49 -15.69 -9.06
C TYR A 133 -0.94 -17.08 -9.34
N ASN A 134 0.21 -17.37 -8.72
CA ASN A 134 0.79 -18.69 -8.66
C ASN A 134 1.31 -18.97 -7.23
N ASN A 135 0.68 -19.93 -6.54
CA ASN A 135 1.00 -20.39 -5.18
C ASN A 135 1.01 -19.34 -4.07
N ILE A 136 2.01 -18.48 -3.98
CA ILE A 136 2.09 -17.41 -2.96
C ILE A 136 2.57 -16.09 -3.57
N GLU A 137 2.66 -16.04 -4.88
CA GLU A 137 3.25 -14.95 -5.63
C GLU A 137 2.20 -14.32 -6.52
N VAL A 138 2.15 -12.99 -6.46
CA VAL A 138 1.25 -12.19 -7.27
C VAL A 138 2.05 -11.55 -8.38
N TYR A 139 1.53 -11.67 -9.59
CA TYR A 139 2.12 -11.17 -10.82
C TYR A 139 1.24 -10.06 -11.39
N ILE A 140 1.88 -9.06 -11.97
CA ILE A 140 1.22 -8.05 -12.79
C ILE A 140 1.95 -7.98 -14.13
N ASP A 141 1.21 -8.15 -15.23
CA ASP A 141 1.77 -8.22 -16.60
C ASP A 141 2.90 -9.25 -16.72
N ASP A 142 2.66 -10.45 -16.20
CA ASP A 142 3.61 -11.59 -16.21
C ASP A 142 4.89 -11.36 -15.38
N GLU A 143 5.01 -10.23 -14.69
CA GLU A 143 6.13 -9.96 -13.77
C GLU A 143 5.71 -10.11 -12.33
N LYS A 144 6.56 -10.78 -11.53
CA LYS A 144 6.36 -10.91 -10.09
C LYS A 144 6.35 -9.52 -9.46
N SER A 145 5.22 -9.15 -8.87
CA SER A 145 5.09 -7.92 -8.09
C SER A 145 5.47 -8.21 -6.64
N ILE A 146 6.66 -7.77 -6.23
CA ILE A 146 7.14 -7.90 -4.84
C ILE A 146 6.12 -7.26 -3.88
N ILE A 147 5.59 -6.11 -4.26
CA ILE A 147 4.64 -5.35 -3.45
C ILE A 147 3.30 -6.07 -3.31
N TYR A 148 2.68 -6.50 -4.41
CA TYR A 148 1.39 -7.20 -4.32
C TYR A 148 1.55 -8.55 -3.63
N THR A 149 2.69 -9.20 -3.83
CA THR A 149 3.04 -10.43 -3.10
C THR A 149 3.17 -10.17 -1.59
N LYS A 150 3.76 -9.04 -1.19
CA LYS A 150 3.87 -8.67 0.23
C LYS A 150 2.48 -8.37 0.82
N LEU A 151 1.67 -7.55 0.15
CA LEU A 151 0.30 -7.23 0.58
C LEU A 151 -0.54 -8.50 0.68
N PHE A 152 -0.47 -9.38 -0.33
CA PHE A 152 -1.20 -10.66 -0.32
C PHE A 152 -0.84 -11.58 0.86
N LYS A 153 0.38 -11.49 1.38
CA LYS A 153 0.84 -12.30 2.52
C LYS A 153 0.53 -11.67 3.87
N ALA A 154 0.49 -10.34 3.94
CA ALA A 154 0.44 -9.60 5.21
C ALA A 154 -0.93 -8.97 5.50
N ASP A 155 -1.70 -8.60 4.47
CA ASP A 155 -2.96 -7.88 4.58
C ASP A 155 -4.14 -8.82 4.29
N GLY A 156 -4.95 -9.11 5.31
CA GLY A 156 -6.03 -10.09 5.20
C GLY A 156 -7.14 -9.66 4.25
N LYS A 157 -7.43 -8.35 4.20
CA LYS A 157 -8.46 -7.79 3.31
C LYS A 157 -8.02 -7.86 1.85
N PHE A 158 -6.77 -7.50 1.58
CA PHE A 158 -6.17 -7.59 0.25
C PHE A 158 -6.07 -9.04 -0.21
N HIS A 159 -5.61 -9.94 0.66
CA HIS A 159 -5.56 -11.38 0.40
C HIS A 159 -6.91 -11.95 -0.03
N ALA A 160 -7.95 -11.68 0.77
CA ALA A 160 -9.31 -12.16 0.49
C ALA A 160 -9.83 -11.63 -0.85
N GLU A 161 -9.58 -10.36 -1.15
CA GLU A 161 -10.04 -9.78 -2.41
C GLU A 161 -9.31 -10.34 -3.63
N VAL A 162 -7.99 -10.52 -3.56
CA VAL A 162 -7.23 -11.15 -4.66
C VAL A 162 -7.76 -12.56 -4.93
N ARG A 163 -8.01 -13.37 -3.89
CA ARG A 163 -8.58 -14.71 -4.06
C ARG A 163 -9.97 -14.69 -4.66
N LYS A 164 -10.82 -13.77 -4.20
CA LYS A 164 -12.17 -13.55 -4.75
C LYS A 164 -12.11 -13.20 -6.23
N LEU A 165 -11.27 -12.24 -6.62
CA LEU A 165 -11.11 -11.81 -8.01
C LEU A 165 -10.63 -12.93 -8.93
N LEU A 166 -9.79 -13.81 -8.42
CA LEU A 166 -9.16 -14.90 -9.17
C LEU A 166 -9.94 -16.23 -9.10
N GLY A 167 -11.09 -16.25 -8.40
CA GLY A 167 -11.91 -17.45 -8.23
C GLY A 167 -11.20 -18.57 -7.44
N ILE A 168 -10.26 -18.21 -6.56
CA ILE A 168 -9.52 -19.16 -5.73
C ILE A 168 -10.40 -19.49 -4.52
N ILE A 169 -11.03 -20.67 -4.54
CA ILE A 169 -11.95 -21.14 -3.49
C ILE A 169 -11.25 -21.11 -2.12
N GLN A 170 -12.01 -20.75 -1.08
CA GLN A 170 -11.62 -20.95 0.32
C GLN A 170 -11.85 -22.42 0.64
N ASP A 171 -10.79 -23.22 0.67
CA ASP A 171 -10.86 -24.47 1.42
C ASP A 171 -10.94 -24.08 2.89
N THR A 172 -12.15 -24.23 3.45
CA THR A 172 -12.45 -24.17 4.89
C THR A 172 -11.66 -25.21 5.68
#